data_AF-A0AB94IXJ1-F1
#
_entry.id   AF-A0AB94IXJ1-F1
#
_cell.length_a   1.000
_cell.length_b   1.000
_cell.length_c   1.000
_cell.angle_alpha   90.00
_cell.angle_beta   90.00
_cell.angle_gamma   90.00
#
_symmetry.space_group_name_H-M   'P 1'
#
loop_
_entity.id
_entity.type
_entity.pdbx_description
1 polymer ?
#
loop_
_entity_poly.entity_id
_entity_poly.type
_entity_poly.pdbx_seq_one_letter_code
_entity_poly.pdbx_strand_id
1 'polypeptide(L)'
;MAVGGSTQRQAGGGFLPVCRADMEARGWSELDFLFVNGDAYVDHPSFAVGLISRLLEREGYRVGVAAQPNWRGDEDFTCMGRPRLGVLVGAGNLDSMLGKLTAGKKARRTDAYSPGGAVGLRPDRATIVYCQQVRRIFGDIPLVIGGIEASLRRLVHYDYWSDSLRRSILLDSQADLLIYGMGERQLLEIAAALKRGVPVGEVRDVRGTCYVAERGQEPAGSVPLPSWDEIVRDRRKFAEAFRLSSLEQDALRGRTLLQGHEKGTLVQLPPALPLTEAEMDGVYDMPYLRRWHPKYDALGGVPALAEVKFSVTSHRGCFGSCAFCAIHAHQGGSFRPGATSPSCGRSGP
;
A
#
# COMPACT_ATOMS: atom_id res chain seq x y z
N MET A 1 31.22 -31.03 -24.51
CA MET A 1 29.91 -30.36 -24.45
C MET A 1 29.59 -30.10 -22.99
N ALA A 2 30.03 -28.95 -22.48
CA ALA A 2 29.81 -28.54 -21.10
C ALA A 2 28.49 -27.75 -21.05
N VAL A 3 27.51 -28.31 -20.36
CA VAL A 3 26.22 -27.65 -20.10
C VAL A 3 26.49 -26.57 -19.06
N GLY A 4 26.33 -25.31 -19.49
CA GLY A 4 26.57 -24.13 -18.68
C GLY A 4 25.65 -24.08 -17.46
N GLY A 5 26.27 -23.94 -16.28
CA GLY A 5 25.57 -23.68 -15.04
C GLY A 5 24.86 -22.33 -15.12
N SER A 6 23.55 -22.36 -14.90
CA SER A 6 22.75 -21.17 -14.65
C SER A 6 23.27 -20.48 -13.39
N THR A 7 23.92 -19.33 -13.55
CA THR A 7 24.23 -18.39 -12.47
C THR A 7 22.94 -18.01 -11.75
N GLN A 8 22.70 -18.60 -10.57
CA GLN A 8 21.81 -18.04 -9.58
C GLN A 8 22.36 -16.66 -9.19
N ARG A 9 21.71 -15.58 -9.66
CA ARG A 9 21.96 -14.24 -9.13
C ARG A 9 21.65 -14.29 -7.62
N GLN A 10 22.64 -13.97 -6.80
CA GLN A 10 22.44 -13.75 -5.37
C GLN A 10 21.37 -12.66 -5.17
N ALA A 11 20.18 -13.04 -4.72
CA ALA A 11 19.22 -12.09 -4.17
C ALA A 11 19.80 -11.57 -2.84
N GLY A 12 20.01 -10.25 -2.76
CA GLY A 12 20.83 -9.60 -1.75
C GLY A 12 20.31 -9.74 -0.31
N GLY A 13 21.14 -10.30 0.57
CA GLY A 13 20.88 -10.44 2.02
C GLY A 13 21.04 -9.15 2.84
N GLY A 14 20.76 -7.99 2.26
CA GLY A 14 20.88 -6.67 2.91
C GLY A 14 19.60 -5.85 2.82
N PHE A 15 19.53 -4.74 3.54
CA PHE A 15 18.40 -3.80 3.48
C PHE A 15 18.26 -3.20 2.08
N LEU A 16 17.04 -2.87 1.69
CA LEU A 16 16.79 -2.09 0.49
C LEU A 16 17.41 -0.68 0.62
N PRO A 17 17.83 -0.06 -0.49
CA PRO A 17 18.37 1.29 -0.48
C PRO A 17 17.46 2.31 0.21
N VAL A 18 18.03 3.10 1.10
CA VAL A 18 17.38 4.27 1.71
C VAL A 18 18.11 5.58 1.39
N CYS A 19 19.25 5.51 0.70
CA CYS A 19 20.05 6.66 0.26
C CYS A 19 20.87 6.35 -0.99
N ARG A 20 21.52 7.38 -1.56
CA ARG A 20 22.41 7.26 -2.73
C ARG A 20 23.54 6.26 -2.53
N ALA A 21 24.19 6.27 -1.36
CA ALA A 21 25.32 5.38 -1.07
C ALA A 21 24.93 3.90 -1.14
N ASP A 22 23.71 3.54 -0.70
CA ASP A 22 23.21 2.17 -0.83
C ASP A 22 23.00 1.75 -2.29
N MET A 23 22.58 2.70 -3.15
CA MET A 23 22.45 2.45 -4.59
C MET A 23 23.82 2.24 -5.23
N GLU A 24 24.80 3.09 -4.90
CA GLU A 24 26.18 2.99 -5.40
C GLU A 24 26.83 1.66 -5.00
N ALA A 25 26.63 1.22 -3.75
CA ALA A 25 27.11 -0.08 -3.26
C ALA A 25 26.50 -1.27 -4.03
N ARG A 26 25.34 -1.09 -4.65
CA ARG A 26 24.66 -2.08 -5.52
C ARG A 26 24.95 -1.87 -7.01
N GLY A 27 25.74 -0.85 -7.38
CA GLY A 27 26.00 -0.48 -8.76
C GLY A 27 24.77 0.09 -9.49
N TRP A 28 23.82 0.67 -8.75
CA TRP A 28 22.58 1.22 -9.30
C TRP A 28 22.73 2.73 -9.54
N SER A 29 22.60 3.15 -10.79
CA SER A 29 22.54 4.58 -11.15
C SER A 29 21.15 5.20 -10.97
N GLU A 30 20.10 4.37 -11.00
CA GLU A 30 18.70 4.78 -10.90
C GLU A 30 17.86 3.69 -10.22
N LEU A 31 16.69 4.09 -9.70
CA LEU A 31 15.66 3.19 -9.19
C LEU A 31 14.60 2.93 -10.27
N ASP A 32 13.95 1.77 -10.22
CA ASP A 32 12.69 1.56 -10.95
C ASP A 32 11.52 2.16 -10.17
N PHE A 33 11.47 1.93 -8.85
CA PHE A 33 10.45 2.50 -7.96
C PHE A 33 11.06 3.16 -6.73
N LEU A 34 10.50 4.31 -6.35
CA LEU A 34 10.68 4.89 -5.02
C LEU A 34 9.43 4.62 -4.19
N PHE A 35 9.57 3.98 -3.03
CA PHE A 35 8.48 3.83 -2.07
C PHE A 35 8.61 4.90 -0.98
N VAL A 36 7.70 5.87 -0.99
CA VAL A 36 7.50 6.84 0.09
C VAL A 36 6.54 6.27 1.14
N ASN A 37 7.04 6.07 2.36
CA ASN A 37 6.29 5.42 3.44
C ASN A 37 6.22 6.31 4.69
N GLY A 38 5.07 6.31 5.36
CA GLY A 38 4.85 7.09 6.58
C GLY A 38 5.35 6.47 7.89
N ASP A 39 5.87 5.24 7.86
CA ASP A 39 6.51 4.59 9.00
C ASP A 39 8.02 4.44 8.80
N ALA A 40 8.75 4.18 9.89
CA ALA A 40 10.13 3.77 9.84
C ALA A 40 10.33 2.50 8.98
N TYR A 41 11.49 2.38 8.34
CA TYR A 41 11.78 1.20 7.54
C TYR A 41 12.13 -0.01 8.42
N VAL A 42 11.22 -0.99 8.42
CA VAL A 42 11.40 -2.29 9.05
C VAL A 42 11.29 -3.36 7.98
N ASP A 43 12.33 -4.18 7.84
CA ASP A 43 12.39 -5.26 6.87
C ASP A 43 11.77 -6.52 7.46
N HIS A 44 10.44 -6.55 7.55
CA HIS A 44 9.66 -7.64 8.14
C HIS A 44 8.33 -7.82 7.38
N PRO A 45 7.81 -9.06 7.19
CA PRO A 45 6.60 -9.31 6.42
C PRO A 45 5.32 -8.71 7.01
N SER A 46 5.33 -8.34 8.30
CA SER A 46 4.21 -7.63 8.95
C SER A 46 4.20 -6.12 8.66
N PHE A 47 5.24 -5.59 8.01
CA PHE A 47 5.33 -4.19 7.61
C PHE A 47 5.12 -4.10 6.10
N ALA A 48 4.11 -3.35 5.67
CA ALA A 48 3.74 -3.26 4.26
C ALA A 48 4.91 -2.84 3.38
N VAL A 49 5.70 -1.84 3.81
CA VAL A 49 6.90 -1.39 3.09
C VAL A 49 7.95 -2.48 2.93
N GLY A 50 8.15 -3.33 3.94
CA GLY A 50 9.09 -4.45 3.86
C GLY A 50 8.59 -5.52 2.89
N LEU A 51 7.34 -5.97 3.07
CA LEU A 51 6.74 -7.01 2.24
C LEU A 51 6.68 -6.63 0.76
N ILE A 52 6.09 -5.46 0.46
CA ILE A 52 5.80 -5.04 -0.90
C ILE A 52 7.09 -4.69 -1.65
N SER A 53 8.05 -4.06 -0.99
CA SER A 53 9.32 -3.71 -1.64
C SER A 53 10.18 -4.95 -1.90
N ARG A 54 10.19 -5.93 -0.99
CA ARG A 54 10.86 -7.23 -1.21
C ARG A 54 10.22 -8.02 -2.33
N LEU A 55 8.89 -7.98 -2.43
CA LEU A 55 8.17 -8.59 -3.54
C LEU A 55 8.64 -8.04 -4.88
N LEU A 56 8.71 -6.72 -5.02
CA LEU A 56 9.24 -6.07 -6.23
C LEU A 56 10.73 -6.38 -6.47
N GLU A 57 11.57 -6.37 -5.44
CA GLU A 57 12.99 -6.72 -5.56
C GLU A 57 13.16 -8.16 -6.08
N ARG A 58 12.35 -9.10 -5.59
CA ARG A 58 12.35 -10.50 -6.06
C ARG A 58 11.98 -10.61 -7.54
N GLU A 59 11.03 -9.80 -8.01
CA GLU A 59 10.68 -9.72 -9.45
C GLU A 59 11.71 -8.92 -10.28
N GLY A 60 12.84 -8.52 -9.69
CA GLY A 60 13.97 -7.91 -10.36
C GLY A 60 13.88 -6.40 -10.54
N TYR A 61 12.99 -5.72 -9.81
CA TYR A 61 12.92 -4.26 -9.80
C TYR A 61 13.90 -3.65 -8.79
N ARG A 62 14.50 -2.52 -9.16
CA ARG A 62 15.33 -1.70 -8.26
C ARG A 62 14.42 -0.80 -7.43
N VAL A 63 14.29 -1.10 -6.15
CA VAL A 63 13.38 -0.36 -5.25
C VAL A 63 14.18 0.36 -4.17
N GLY A 64 13.89 1.65 -3.96
CA GLY A 64 14.38 2.42 -2.83
C GLY A 64 13.25 2.82 -1.89
N VAL A 65 13.57 3.03 -0.61
CA VAL A 65 12.58 3.34 0.44
C VAL A 65 12.89 4.70 1.08
N ALA A 66 11.99 5.66 0.86
CA ALA A 66 11.95 6.91 1.61
C ALA A 66 11.00 6.73 2.82
N ALA A 67 11.56 6.33 3.95
CA ALA A 67 10.82 6.09 5.19
C ALA A 67 10.79 7.34 6.08
N GLN A 68 9.57 7.85 6.34
CA GLN A 68 9.30 9.10 7.04
C GLN A 68 10.08 10.30 6.47
N PRO A 69 9.97 10.57 5.16
CA PRO A 69 10.64 11.71 4.59
C PRO A 69 10.06 13.01 5.18
N ASN A 70 10.93 13.98 5.42
CA ASN A 70 10.54 15.30 5.85
C ASN A 70 9.78 16.02 4.72
N TRP A 71 8.46 16.02 4.81
CA TRP A 71 7.55 16.63 3.83
C TRP A 71 7.63 18.16 3.72
N ARG A 72 8.46 18.81 4.54
CA ARG A 72 8.72 20.25 4.48
C ARG A 72 9.89 20.60 3.54
N GLY A 73 10.59 19.59 3.02
CA GLY A 73 11.70 19.77 2.09
C GLY A 73 11.74 18.68 1.02
N ASP A 74 12.72 18.79 0.13
CA ASP A 74 12.81 18.00 -1.10
C ASP A 74 13.87 16.90 -0.98
N GLU A 75 14.82 17.05 -0.07
CA GLU A 75 16.02 16.24 0.06
C GLU A 75 15.69 14.75 0.21
N ASP A 76 14.81 14.40 1.16
CA ASP A 76 14.46 13.00 1.43
C ASP A 76 13.70 12.33 0.27
N PHE A 77 13.08 13.11 -0.62
CA PHE A 77 12.40 12.61 -1.81
C PHE A 77 13.37 12.47 -3.00
N THR A 78 14.40 13.32 -3.05
CA THR A 78 15.32 13.46 -4.21
C THR A 78 16.67 12.80 -4.00
N CYS A 79 17.03 12.40 -2.78
CA CYS A 79 18.35 11.85 -2.44
C CYS A 79 18.72 10.61 -3.27
N MET A 80 17.73 9.81 -3.69
CA MET A 80 17.91 8.64 -4.56
C MET A 80 17.65 8.92 -6.05
N GLY A 81 17.36 10.17 -6.42
CA GLY A 81 17.03 10.58 -7.78
C GLY A 81 15.60 10.25 -8.21
N ARG A 82 15.24 10.67 -9.43
CA ARG A 82 13.93 10.35 -10.02
C ARG A 82 13.88 8.86 -10.39
N PRO A 83 12.88 8.10 -9.94
CA PRO A 83 12.72 6.71 -10.35
C PRO A 83 12.22 6.60 -11.80
N ARG A 84 12.57 5.49 -12.45
CA ARG A 84 12.28 5.24 -13.86
C ARG A 84 10.83 4.89 -14.14
N LEU A 85 10.19 4.07 -13.30
CA LEU A 85 8.83 3.57 -13.52
C LEU A 85 7.77 4.33 -12.73
N GLY A 86 8.05 4.69 -11.48
CA GLY A 86 7.03 5.36 -10.67
C GLY A 86 7.38 5.56 -9.21
N VAL A 87 6.46 6.19 -8.49
CA VAL A 87 6.51 6.38 -7.05
C VAL A 87 5.32 5.67 -6.41
N LEU A 88 5.60 4.91 -5.37
CA LEU A 88 4.61 4.23 -4.54
C LEU A 88 4.48 5.00 -3.23
N VAL A 89 3.26 5.29 -2.79
CA VAL A 89 3.02 6.07 -1.57
C VAL A 89 2.06 5.34 -0.63
N GLY A 90 2.44 5.26 0.64
CA GLY A 90 1.58 4.75 1.71
C GLY A 90 1.79 5.48 3.03
N ALA A 91 0.74 5.58 3.83
CA ALA A 91 0.80 6.20 5.16
C ALA A 91 1.57 5.37 6.19
N GLY A 92 1.90 4.11 5.88
CA GLY A 92 2.42 3.12 6.82
C GLY A 92 1.45 1.96 7.05
N ASN A 93 1.70 1.20 8.11
CA ASN A 93 0.86 0.10 8.59
C ASN A 93 -0.40 0.58 9.29
N LEU A 94 -0.45 1.85 9.69
CA LEU A 94 -1.60 2.48 10.33
C LEU A 94 -1.97 3.78 9.60
N ASP A 95 -3.25 4.16 9.67
CA ASP A 95 -3.69 5.49 9.25
C ASP A 95 -2.93 6.58 10.03
N SER A 96 -2.52 7.64 9.32
CA SER A 96 -1.64 8.67 9.89
C SER A 96 -2.28 9.43 11.05
N MET A 97 -3.60 9.60 11.00
CA MET A 97 -4.35 10.26 12.07
C MET A 97 -4.55 9.33 13.26
N LEU A 98 -4.83 8.03 13.05
CA LEU A 98 -4.88 7.03 14.13
C LEU A 98 -3.53 6.86 14.85
N GLY A 99 -2.42 6.99 14.12
CA GLY A 99 -1.07 6.97 14.69
C GLY A 99 -0.76 8.19 15.56
N LYS A 100 -1.41 9.33 15.29
CA LYS A 100 -1.22 10.59 16.03
C LYS A 100 -2.23 10.80 17.16
N LEU A 101 -3.48 10.39 16.95
CA LEU A 101 -4.61 10.71 17.82
C LEU A 101 -5.23 9.44 18.41
N THR A 102 -5.74 9.56 19.63
CA THR A 102 -6.63 8.55 20.23
C THR A 102 -8.04 8.66 19.64
N ALA A 103 -8.88 7.65 19.87
CA ALA A 103 -10.29 7.71 19.49
C ALA A 103 -11.02 8.94 20.06
N GLY A 104 -10.61 9.43 21.23
CA GLY A 104 -11.13 10.68 21.82
C GLY A 104 -10.48 11.96 21.30
N LYS A 105 -9.83 11.93 20.12
CA LYS A 105 -9.12 13.05 19.48
C LYS A 105 -8.00 13.69 20.33
N LYS A 106 -7.43 12.95 21.29
CA LYS A 106 -6.27 13.41 22.09
C LYS A 106 -4.97 13.00 21.42
N ALA A 107 -3.97 13.87 21.43
CA ALA A 107 -2.63 13.55 20.92
C ALA A 107 -2.03 12.37 21.70
N ARG A 108 -1.48 11.40 20.97
CA ARG A 108 -0.66 10.32 21.53
C ARG A 108 0.70 10.87 21.93
N ARG A 109 1.27 10.29 22.99
CA ARG A 109 2.60 10.66 23.49
C ARG A 109 3.73 9.98 22.72
N THR A 110 3.42 8.88 22.05
CA THR A 110 4.37 8.05 21.31
C THR A 110 3.75 7.58 20.00
N ASP A 111 4.58 7.36 18.99
CA ASP A 111 4.22 6.69 17.73
C ASP A 111 5.06 5.41 17.59
N ALA A 112 4.43 4.26 17.77
CA ALA A 112 5.12 2.97 17.77
C ALA A 112 5.81 2.63 16.44
N TYR A 113 5.39 3.26 15.34
CA TYR A 113 5.95 3.02 14.00
C TYR A 113 7.06 4.02 13.63
N SER A 114 7.38 4.94 14.53
CA SER A 114 8.43 5.94 14.35
C SER A 114 9.71 5.54 15.10
N PRO A 115 10.90 5.98 14.65
CA PRO A 115 12.16 5.76 15.34
C PRO A 115 12.09 6.27 16.79
N GLY A 116 12.48 5.44 17.75
CA GLY A 116 12.44 5.77 19.18
C GLY A 116 11.06 6.02 19.77
N GLY A 117 9.98 5.76 19.02
CA GLY A 117 8.64 6.15 19.44
C GLY A 117 8.33 7.64 19.24
N ALA A 118 9.17 8.38 18.52
CA ALA A 118 9.06 9.83 18.36
C ALA A 118 7.78 10.23 17.63
N VAL A 119 7.12 11.29 18.11
CA VAL A 119 5.92 11.85 17.48
C VAL A 119 6.26 12.94 16.47
N GLY A 120 5.37 13.17 15.51
CA GLY A 120 5.50 14.30 14.57
C GLY A 120 6.47 14.07 13.40
N LEU A 121 6.91 12.83 13.17
CA LEU A 121 7.76 12.44 12.03
C LEU A 121 6.96 12.08 10.76
N ARG A 122 5.64 12.09 10.83
CA ARG A 122 4.71 11.88 9.71
C ARG A 122 3.69 13.02 9.67
N PRO A 123 3.29 13.53 8.49
CA PRO A 123 2.24 14.53 8.39
C PRO A 123 0.85 13.94 8.65
N ASP A 124 -0.09 14.81 8.99
CA ASP A 124 -1.52 14.47 9.03
C ASP A 124 -1.99 14.15 7.60
N ARG A 125 -2.73 13.05 7.43
CA ARG A 125 -3.16 12.52 6.13
C ARG A 125 -1.96 12.31 5.20
N ALA A 126 -0.98 11.56 5.72
CA ALA A 126 0.34 11.41 5.12
C ALA A 126 0.32 11.05 3.63
N THR A 127 -0.58 10.17 3.21
CA THR A 127 -0.69 9.77 1.79
C THR A 127 -0.91 10.98 0.89
N ILE A 128 -1.83 11.90 1.27
CA ILE A 128 -2.14 13.10 0.49
C ILE A 128 -0.92 14.03 0.44
N VAL A 129 -0.34 14.32 1.60
CA VAL A 129 0.80 15.26 1.71
C VAL A 129 2.01 14.76 0.93
N TYR A 130 2.35 13.46 1.05
CA TYR A 130 3.45 12.86 0.31
C TYR A 130 3.18 12.84 -1.20
N CYS A 131 1.96 12.56 -1.64
CA CYS A 131 1.61 12.63 -3.06
C CYS A 131 1.77 14.05 -3.61
N GLN A 132 1.37 15.08 -2.86
CA GLN A 132 1.57 16.47 -3.26
C GLN A 132 3.05 16.83 -3.39
N GLN A 133 3.91 16.35 -2.48
CA GLN A 133 5.36 16.53 -2.61
C GLN A 133 5.90 15.82 -3.86
N VAL A 134 5.48 14.57 -4.09
CA VAL A 134 5.88 13.80 -5.27
C VAL A 134 5.43 14.50 -6.56
N ARG A 135 4.19 15.01 -6.63
CA ARG A 135 3.71 15.77 -7.80
C ARG A 135 4.50 17.07 -8.01
N ARG A 136 4.85 17.78 -6.94
CA ARG A 136 5.66 18.99 -7.04
C ARG A 136 7.09 18.71 -7.53
N ILE A 137 7.71 17.64 -7.05
CA ILE A 137 9.12 17.32 -7.31
C ILE A 137 9.29 16.56 -8.63
N PHE A 138 8.40 15.60 -8.89
CA PHE A 138 8.49 14.66 -9.99
C PHE A 138 7.36 14.81 -11.03
N GLY A 139 6.48 15.80 -10.92
CA GLY A 139 5.48 16.11 -11.94
C GLY A 139 4.56 14.94 -12.28
N ASP A 140 4.58 14.54 -13.55
CA ASP A 140 3.75 13.53 -14.19
C ASP A 140 4.21 12.08 -13.96
N ILE A 141 5.16 11.85 -13.05
CA ILE A 141 5.63 10.50 -12.76
C ILE A 141 4.46 9.58 -12.38
N PRO A 142 4.40 8.31 -12.84
CA PRO A 142 3.39 7.38 -12.38
C PRO A 142 3.34 7.30 -10.86
N LEU A 143 2.19 7.63 -10.28
CA LEU A 143 1.99 7.74 -8.84
C LEU A 143 0.89 6.79 -8.40
N VAL A 144 1.27 5.79 -7.61
CA VAL A 144 0.37 4.75 -7.12
C VAL A 144 0.29 4.84 -5.60
N ILE A 145 -0.92 4.93 -5.07
CA ILE A 145 -1.18 4.97 -3.62
C ILE A 145 -1.75 3.66 -3.11
N GLY A 146 -1.46 3.31 -1.86
CA GLY A 146 -1.97 2.10 -1.24
C GLY A 146 -1.91 2.10 0.28
N GLY A 147 -2.17 0.93 0.86
CA GLY A 147 -2.22 0.73 2.31
C GLY A 147 -3.57 1.10 2.93
N ILE A 148 -3.65 1.00 4.26
CA ILE A 148 -4.92 1.13 4.99
C ILE A 148 -5.56 2.51 4.78
N GLU A 149 -4.76 3.59 4.86
CA GLU A 149 -5.26 4.96 4.70
C GLU A 149 -5.89 5.20 3.33
N ALA A 150 -5.25 4.72 2.26
CA ALA A 150 -5.79 4.85 0.90
C ALA A 150 -6.99 3.92 0.68
N SER A 151 -6.85 2.65 1.04
CA SER A 151 -7.85 1.61 0.86
C SER A 151 -9.18 1.98 1.51
N LEU A 152 -9.18 2.45 2.77
CA LEU A 152 -10.42 2.76 3.49
C LEU A 152 -11.08 4.08 3.02
N ARG A 153 -10.33 4.94 2.33
CA ARG A 153 -10.79 6.26 1.84
C ARG A 153 -10.97 6.31 0.33
N ARG A 154 -11.05 5.15 -0.33
CA ARG A 154 -11.13 5.03 -1.80
C ARG A 154 -12.43 5.58 -2.39
N LEU A 155 -13.53 5.55 -1.64
CA LEU A 155 -14.83 6.15 -1.99
C LEU A 155 -15.11 7.38 -1.12
N VAL A 156 -16.21 8.07 -1.39
CA VAL A 156 -16.77 9.07 -0.47
C VAL A 156 -16.92 8.44 0.90
N HIS A 157 -16.35 9.10 1.91
CA HIS A 157 -16.28 8.59 3.27
C HIS A 157 -16.54 9.71 4.26
N TYR A 158 -17.00 9.33 5.45
CA TYR A 158 -17.05 10.23 6.59
C TYR A 158 -15.70 10.23 7.29
N ASP A 159 -15.11 11.42 7.42
CA ASP A 159 -13.87 11.60 8.15
C ASP A 159 -14.16 12.01 9.59
N TYR A 160 -13.91 11.07 10.51
CA TYR A 160 -14.13 11.28 11.93
C TYR A 160 -13.31 12.46 12.50
N TRP A 161 -12.11 12.69 11.97
CA TRP A 161 -11.19 13.70 12.50
C TRP A 161 -11.69 15.12 12.26
N SER A 162 -12.08 15.43 11.03
CA SER A 162 -12.65 16.73 10.65
C SER A 162 -14.17 16.82 10.79
N ASP A 163 -14.84 15.75 11.23
CA ASP A 163 -16.31 15.67 11.36
C ASP A 163 -17.03 16.11 10.08
N SER A 164 -16.58 15.58 8.94
CA SER A 164 -17.09 15.98 7.63
C SER A 164 -17.01 14.85 6.62
N LEU A 165 -17.87 14.93 5.60
CA LEU A 165 -17.75 14.07 4.43
C LEU A 165 -16.56 14.52 3.59
N ARG A 166 -15.81 13.54 3.07
CA ARG A 166 -14.71 13.77 2.14
C ARG A 166 -14.91 12.91 0.88
N ARG A 167 -14.43 13.44 -0.24
CA ARG A 167 -14.34 12.70 -1.50
C ARG A 167 -13.26 11.61 -1.42
N SER A 168 -13.15 10.82 -2.48
CA SER A 168 -12.09 9.81 -2.59
C SER A 168 -10.71 10.42 -2.37
N ILE A 169 -9.87 9.73 -1.60
CA ILE A 169 -8.46 10.11 -1.41
C ILE A 169 -7.67 10.13 -2.73
N LEU A 170 -8.10 9.37 -3.75
CA LEU A 170 -7.48 9.39 -5.07
C LEU A 170 -7.57 10.79 -5.71
N LEU A 171 -8.71 11.46 -5.55
CA LEU A 171 -8.91 12.83 -6.04
C LEU A 171 -8.14 13.88 -5.23
N ASP A 172 -8.07 13.71 -3.91
CA ASP A 172 -7.35 14.63 -3.01
C ASP A 172 -5.82 14.53 -3.17
N SER A 173 -5.32 13.33 -3.44
CA SER A 173 -3.87 13.06 -3.60
C SER A 173 -3.36 13.31 -5.02
N GLN A 174 -4.24 13.36 -6.01
CA GLN A 174 -3.88 13.43 -7.44
C GLN A 174 -2.97 12.27 -7.89
N ALA A 175 -3.07 11.12 -7.23
CA ALA A 175 -2.45 9.89 -7.69
C ALA A 175 -3.16 9.36 -8.93
N ASP A 176 -2.47 8.53 -9.72
CA ASP A 176 -3.02 7.96 -10.94
C ASP A 176 -3.85 6.70 -10.63
N LEU A 177 -3.34 5.88 -9.71
CA LEU A 177 -3.97 4.62 -9.29
C LEU A 177 -4.00 4.51 -7.77
N LEU A 178 -5.07 3.90 -7.25
CA LEU A 178 -5.19 3.49 -5.85
C LEU A 178 -5.30 1.97 -5.78
N ILE A 179 -4.40 1.31 -5.05
CA ILE A 179 -4.52 -0.10 -4.71
C ILE A 179 -5.27 -0.23 -3.39
N TYR A 180 -6.34 -1.03 -3.38
CA TYR A 180 -7.09 -1.32 -2.16
C TYR A 180 -7.01 -2.80 -1.81
N GLY A 181 -7.03 -3.04 -0.50
CA GLY A 181 -6.78 -4.35 0.10
C GLY A 181 -5.35 -4.85 -0.01
N MET A 182 -5.20 -6.17 -0.05
CA MET A 182 -3.91 -6.85 -0.15
C MET A 182 -3.32 -6.58 -1.55
N GLY A 183 -2.22 -5.84 -1.62
CA GLY A 183 -1.73 -5.21 -2.86
C GLY A 183 -0.70 -5.98 -3.67
N GLU A 184 -0.37 -7.21 -3.28
CA GLU A 184 0.74 -7.98 -3.86
C GLU A 184 0.57 -8.21 -5.37
N ARG A 185 -0.54 -8.80 -5.80
CA ARG A 185 -0.78 -9.09 -7.24
C ARG A 185 -0.93 -7.81 -8.05
N GLN A 186 -1.71 -6.87 -7.54
CA GLN A 186 -2.01 -5.60 -8.19
C GLN A 186 -0.74 -4.83 -8.49
N LEU A 187 0.16 -4.74 -7.51
CA LEU A 187 1.40 -4.03 -7.71
C LEU A 187 2.30 -4.71 -8.74
N LEU A 188 2.36 -6.05 -8.77
CA LEU A 188 3.13 -6.77 -9.78
C LEU A 188 2.55 -6.57 -11.19
N GLU A 189 1.23 -6.60 -11.34
CA GLU A 189 0.54 -6.34 -12.60
C GLU A 189 0.79 -4.90 -13.10
N ILE A 190 0.64 -3.91 -12.21
CA ILE A 190 0.93 -2.50 -12.50
C ILE A 190 2.42 -2.33 -12.87
N ALA A 191 3.33 -2.90 -12.08
CA ALA A 191 4.76 -2.78 -12.33
C ALA A 191 5.15 -3.40 -13.68
N ALA A 192 4.57 -4.54 -14.03
CA ALA A 192 4.77 -5.19 -15.33
C ALA A 192 4.22 -4.33 -16.48
N ALA A 193 3.05 -3.71 -16.31
CA ALA A 193 2.48 -2.80 -17.31
C ALA A 193 3.36 -1.57 -17.53
N LEU A 194 3.78 -0.91 -16.46
CA LEU A 194 4.69 0.26 -16.53
C LEU A 194 6.05 -0.12 -17.14
N LYS A 195 6.58 -1.31 -16.82
CA LYS A 195 7.83 -1.80 -17.41
C LYS A 195 7.72 -2.02 -18.93
N ARG A 196 6.54 -2.40 -19.43
CA ARG A 196 6.25 -2.50 -20.87
C ARG A 196 6.01 -1.15 -21.54
N GLY A 197 5.99 -0.05 -20.78
CA GLY A 197 5.73 1.29 -21.30
C GLY A 197 4.24 1.62 -21.44
N VAL A 198 3.34 0.85 -20.82
CA VAL A 198 1.92 1.22 -20.77
C VAL A 198 1.78 2.49 -19.94
N PRO A 199 1.16 3.57 -20.46
CA PRO A 199 0.90 4.76 -19.68
C PRO A 199 0.06 4.45 -18.44
N VAL A 200 0.39 5.05 -17.29
CA VAL A 200 -0.29 4.74 -16.01
C VAL A 200 -1.80 4.96 -16.08
N GLY A 201 -2.28 5.96 -16.84
CA GLY A 201 -3.71 6.23 -17.03
C GLY A 201 -4.45 5.22 -17.91
N GLU A 202 -3.73 4.32 -18.58
CA GLU A 202 -4.28 3.22 -19.39
C GLU A 202 -4.31 1.89 -18.64
N VAL A 203 -3.69 1.80 -17.46
CA VAL A 203 -3.75 0.62 -16.59
C VAL A 203 -5.11 0.55 -15.91
N ARG A 204 -6.10 -0.05 -16.61
CA ARG A 204 -7.52 -0.03 -16.23
C ARG A 204 -8.14 -1.42 -16.03
N ASP A 205 -7.34 -2.48 -16.04
CA ASP A 205 -7.77 -3.88 -15.98
C ASP A 205 -7.26 -4.64 -14.73
N VAL A 206 -6.56 -3.96 -13.81
CA VAL A 206 -6.00 -4.56 -12.60
C VAL A 206 -7.05 -4.59 -11.48
N ARG A 207 -7.53 -5.79 -11.13
CA ARG A 207 -8.48 -5.98 -10.01
C ARG A 207 -7.92 -5.42 -8.69
N GLY A 208 -8.78 -4.95 -7.79
CA GLY A 208 -8.35 -4.39 -6.51
C GLY A 208 -7.71 -3.01 -6.63
N THR A 209 -8.02 -2.28 -7.72
CA THR A 209 -7.54 -0.91 -7.93
C THR A 209 -8.69 0.06 -8.22
N CYS A 210 -8.42 1.34 -8.02
CA CYS A 210 -9.27 2.44 -8.44
C CYS A 210 -8.50 3.42 -9.34
N TYR A 211 -9.23 4.02 -10.27
CA TYR A 211 -8.76 5.11 -11.13
C TYR A 211 -9.89 6.12 -11.35
N VAL A 212 -9.59 7.28 -11.92
CA VAL A 212 -10.59 8.28 -12.31
C VAL A 212 -10.78 8.22 -13.82
N ALA A 213 -11.98 7.86 -14.27
CA ALA A 213 -12.37 7.88 -15.67
C ALA A 213 -12.96 9.24 -16.06
N GLU A 214 -12.72 9.63 -17.31
CA GLU A 214 -13.50 10.70 -17.93
C GLU A 214 -14.95 10.27 -18.09
N ARG A 215 -15.88 11.24 -18.05
CA ARG A 215 -17.30 10.96 -18.20
C ARG A 215 -17.58 10.36 -19.59
N GLY A 216 -18.27 9.23 -19.63
CA GLY A 216 -18.55 8.47 -20.84
C GLY A 216 -17.52 7.38 -21.17
N GLN A 217 -16.42 7.29 -20.41
CA GLN A 217 -15.42 6.22 -20.54
C GLN A 217 -15.53 5.16 -19.43
N GLU A 218 -16.64 5.13 -18.69
CA GLU A 218 -16.83 4.17 -17.61
C GLU A 218 -17.03 2.74 -18.14
N PRO A 219 -16.50 1.71 -17.44
CA PRO A 219 -16.73 0.33 -17.81
C PRO A 219 -18.22 -0.06 -17.79
N ALA A 220 -18.67 -0.77 -18.83
CA ALA A 220 -20.01 -1.34 -18.89
C ALA A 220 -20.24 -2.42 -17.81
N GLY A 221 -21.50 -2.65 -17.43
CA GLY A 221 -21.86 -3.67 -16.43
C GLY A 221 -21.48 -3.32 -14.98
N SER A 222 -21.09 -2.07 -14.73
CA SER A 222 -20.73 -1.57 -13.41
C SER A 222 -21.95 -1.19 -12.56
N VAL A 223 -21.75 -1.13 -11.24
CA VAL A 223 -22.76 -0.71 -10.27
C VAL A 223 -22.58 0.77 -9.96
N PRO A 224 -23.54 1.64 -10.32
CA PRO A 224 -23.48 3.04 -9.95
C PRO A 224 -23.73 3.21 -8.44
N LEU A 225 -22.91 4.03 -7.81
CA LEU A 225 -23.11 4.53 -6.46
C LEU A 225 -23.66 5.96 -6.53
N PRO A 226 -24.37 6.41 -5.49
CA PRO A 226 -24.67 7.83 -5.31
C PRO A 226 -23.40 8.68 -5.46
N SER A 227 -23.51 9.75 -6.27
CA SER A 227 -22.42 10.69 -6.53
C SER A 227 -22.09 11.52 -5.29
N TRP A 228 -20.93 12.18 -5.32
CA TRP A 228 -20.53 13.13 -4.29
C TRP A 228 -21.62 14.21 -4.04
N ASP A 229 -22.16 14.80 -5.10
CA ASP A 229 -23.15 15.89 -4.98
C ASP A 229 -24.47 15.40 -4.39
N GLU A 230 -24.88 14.18 -4.69
CA GLU A 230 -26.07 13.56 -4.07
C GLU A 230 -25.83 13.26 -2.59
N ILE A 231 -24.66 12.71 -2.25
CA ILE A 231 -24.29 12.35 -0.87
C ILE A 231 -24.21 13.58 0.04
N VAL A 232 -23.65 14.69 -0.45
CA VAL A 232 -23.56 15.93 0.33
C VAL A 232 -24.94 16.53 0.62
N ARG A 233 -25.92 16.32 -0.28
CA ARG A 233 -27.29 16.82 -0.12
C ARG A 233 -28.19 15.91 0.72
N ASP A 234 -27.94 14.60 0.72
CA ASP A 234 -28.75 13.62 1.46
C ASP A 234 -27.89 12.56 2.15
N ARG A 235 -27.91 12.55 3.48
CA ARG A 235 -27.19 11.56 4.30
C ARG A 235 -27.68 10.12 4.07
N ARG A 236 -28.92 9.92 3.60
CA ARG A 236 -29.41 8.58 3.24
C ARG A 236 -28.69 8.04 2.00
N LYS A 237 -28.28 8.91 1.08
CA LYS A 237 -27.44 8.53 -0.08
C LYS A 237 -26.06 8.04 0.35
N PHE A 238 -25.51 8.58 1.43
CA PHE A 238 -24.28 8.05 2.02
C PHE A 238 -24.46 6.60 2.50
N ALA A 239 -25.54 6.32 3.24
CA ALA A 239 -25.85 4.97 3.71
C ALA A 239 -26.13 4.00 2.54
N GLU A 240 -26.82 4.46 1.50
CA GLU A 240 -27.05 3.70 0.27
C GLU A 240 -25.71 3.34 -0.42
N ALA A 241 -24.82 4.31 -0.60
CA ALA A 241 -23.49 4.10 -1.18
C ALA A 241 -22.65 3.11 -0.36
N PHE A 242 -22.66 3.23 0.97
CA PHE A 242 -21.98 2.30 1.86
C PHE A 242 -22.53 0.88 1.72
N ARG A 243 -23.86 0.71 1.70
CA ARG A 243 -24.50 -0.60 1.53
C ARG A 243 -24.11 -1.25 0.19
N LEU A 244 -24.25 -0.51 -0.91
CA LEU A 244 -23.92 -1.00 -2.26
C LEU A 244 -22.44 -1.40 -2.35
N SER A 245 -21.54 -0.52 -1.91
CA SER A 245 -20.10 -0.82 -1.94
C SER A 245 -19.71 -2.02 -1.07
N SER A 246 -20.40 -2.23 0.06
CA SER A 246 -20.19 -3.37 0.95
C SER A 246 -20.63 -4.69 0.31
N LEU A 247 -21.73 -4.69 -0.44
CA LEU A 247 -22.23 -5.88 -1.14
C LEU A 247 -21.29 -6.37 -2.24
N GLU A 248 -20.49 -5.46 -2.81
CA GLU A 248 -19.56 -5.70 -3.91
C GLU A 248 -18.10 -5.90 -3.43
N GLN A 249 -17.85 -6.07 -2.12
CA GLN A 249 -16.52 -6.37 -1.56
C GLN A 249 -16.05 -7.83 -1.71
N ASP A 250 -16.87 -8.68 -2.31
CA ASP A 250 -16.54 -10.09 -2.51
C ASP A 250 -15.63 -10.28 -3.74
N ALA A 251 -14.52 -10.99 -3.59
CA ALA A 251 -13.56 -11.17 -4.68
C ALA A 251 -14.07 -12.04 -5.84
N LEU A 252 -15.09 -12.87 -5.65
CA LEU A 252 -15.64 -13.74 -6.69
C LEU A 252 -16.81 -13.09 -7.43
N ARG A 253 -17.76 -12.51 -6.68
CA ARG A 253 -19.00 -11.94 -7.24
C ARG A 253 -19.02 -10.42 -7.34
N GLY A 254 -18.06 -9.74 -6.70
CA GLY A 254 -18.00 -8.28 -6.67
C GLY A 254 -17.81 -7.70 -8.06
N ARG A 255 -18.58 -6.65 -8.35
CA ARG A 255 -18.54 -5.92 -9.62
C ARG A 255 -17.78 -4.60 -9.49
N THR A 256 -17.48 -4.01 -10.64
CA THR A 256 -16.95 -2.65 -10.73
C THR A 256 -17.95 -1.66 -10.14
N LEU A 257 -17.48 -0.72 -9.31
CA LEU A 257 -18.29 0.37 -8.77
C LEU A 257 -17.95 1.68 -9.47
N LEU A 258 -18.96 2.51 -9.69
CA LEU A 258 -18.81 3.87 -10.24
C LEU A 258 -19.30 4.90 -9.24
N GLN A 259 -18.49 5.89 -8.90
CA GLN A 259 -18.92 7.01 -8.08
C GLN A 259 -18.63 8.34 -8.78
N GLY A 260 -19.69 9.08 -9.10
CA GLY A 260 -19.59 10.36 -9.77
C GLY A 260 -18.99 11.44 -8.87
N HIS A 261 -18.05 12.21 -9.43
CA HIS A 261 -17.42 13.37 -8.82
C HIS A 261 -17.37 14.56 -9.80
N GLU A 262 -16.99 15.74 -9.30
CA GLU A 262 -16.79 16.96 -10.11
C GLU A 262 -15.88 16.73 -11.33
N LYS A 263 -14.74 16.05 -11.14
CA LYS A 263 -13.68 15.86 -12.14
C LYS A 263 -13.73 14.54 -12.91
N GLY A 264 -14.88 13.86 -12.91
CA GLY A 264 -15.05 12.58 -13.59
C GLY A 264 -15.70 11.53 -12.70
N THR A 265 -15.52 10.27 -13.06
CA THR A 265 -16.11 9.14 -12.34
C THR A 265 -14.99 8.31 -11.73
N LEU A 266 -15.02 8.18 -10.40
CA LEU A 266 -14.15 7.21 -9.74
C LEU A 266 -14.63 5.80 -10.08
N VAL A 267 -13.75 5.01 -10.66
CA VAL A 267 -13.96 3.60 -10.95
C VAL A 267 -13.21 2.78 -9.91
N GLN A 268 -13.91 1.89 -9.20
CA GLN A 268 -13.31 0.84 -8.36
C GLN A 268 -13.52 -0.50 -9.07
N LEU A 269 -12.44 -1.11 -9.56
CA LEU A 269 -12.49 -2.43 -10.16
C LEU A 269 -12.81 -3.50 -9.10
N PRO A 270 -13.30 -4.69 -9.48
CA PRO A 270 -13.60 -5.76 -8.53
C PRO A 270 -12.44 -6.11 -7.61
N PRO A 271 -12.67 -6.55 -6.36
CA PRO A 271 -11.59 -6.91 -5.44
C PRO A 271 -10.64 -7.96 -6.02
N ALA A 272 -9.35 -7.86 -5.70
CA ALA A 272 -8.39 -8.85 -6.12
C ALA A 272 -8.73 -10.24 -5.56
N LEU A 273 -8.45 -11.28 -6.34
CA LEU A 273 -8.58 -12.64 -5.86
C LEU A 273 -7.56 -12.86 -4.72
N PRO A 274 -7.94 -13.56 -3.64
CA PRO A 274 -6.99 -13.93 -2.60
C PRO A 274 -5.82 -14.73 -3.18
N LEU A 275 -4.64 -14.55 -2.59
CA LEU A 275 -3.48 -15.37 -2.92
C LEU A 275 -3.80 -16.86 -2.71
N THR A 276 -3.24 -17.69 -3.57
CA THR A 276 -3.11 -19.13 -3.35
C THR A 276 -2.14 -19.39 -2.20
N GLU A 277 -2.18 -20.60 -1.64
CA GLU A 277 -1.27 -21.03 -0.57
C GLU A 277 0.19 -20.89 -1.00
N ALA A 278 0.55 -21.37 -2.19
CA ALA A 278 1.91 -21.27 -2.73
C ALA A 278 2.39 -19.81 -2.91
N GLU A 279 1.50 -18.90 -3.35
CA GLU A 279 1.85 -17.48 -3.44
C GLU A 279 2.02 -16.85 -2.05
N MET A 280 1.18 -17.24 -1.09
CA MET A 280 1.28 -16.76 0.28
C MET A 280 2.60 -17.20 0.92
N ASP A 281 2.92 -18.49 0.84
CA ASP A 281 4.18 -19.05 1.34
C ASP A 281 5.36 -18.35 0.68
N GLY A 282 5.33 -18.20 -0.65
CA GLY A 282 6.37 -17.47 -1.39
C GLY A 282 6.56 -16.03 -0.90
N VAL A 283 5.50 -15.33 -0.49
CA VAL A 283 5.61 -13.97 0.08
C VAL A 283 6.24 -13.99 1.47
N TYR A 284 5.95 -14.99 2.30
CA TYR A 284 6.49 -15.09 3.66
C TYR A 284 7.91 -15.69 3.73
N ASP A 285 8.31 -16.45 2.71
CA ASP A 285 9.63 -17.09 2.59
C ASP A 285 10.72 -16.17 2.01
N MET A 286 10.36 -14.94 1.60
CA MET A 286 11.36 -13.96 1.16
C MET A 286 12.40 -13.69 2.26
N PRO A 287 13.66 -13.38 1.92
CA PRO A 287 14.77 -13.27 2.87
C PRO A 287 14.72 -11.97 3.70
N TYR A 288 13.67 -11.81 4.51
CA TYR A 288 13.51 -10.68 5.42
C TYR A 288 14.57 -10.73 6.51
N LEU A 289 15.18 -9.58 6.81
CA LEU A 289 16.11 -9.44 7.92
C LEU A 289 15.41 -9.50 9.28
N ARG A 290 14.09 -9.27 9.31
CA ARG A 290 13.23 -9.26 10.51
C ARG A 290 13.73 -8.28 11.59
N ARG A 291 14.28 -7.15 11.14
CA ARG A 291 14.81 -6.06 11.96
C ARG A 291 14.53 -4.70 11.32
N TRP A 292 14.56 -3.65 12.12
CA TRP A 292 14.58 -2.28 11.63
C TRP A 292 15.94 -1.92 11.02
N HIS A 293 15.95 -0.90 10.17
CA HIS A 293 17.18 -0.38 9.58
C HIS A 293 18.15 0.13 10.67
N PRO A 294 19.47 -0.17 10.62
CA PRO A 294 20.45 0.18 11.66
C PRO A 294 20.55 1.68 11.96
N LYS A 295 20.14 2.54 11.00
CA LYS A 295 20.06 4.00 11.20
C LYS A 295 19.18 4.42 12.38
N TYR A 296 18.31 3.53 12.87
CA TYR A 296 17.44 3.77 14.02
C TYR A 296 18.01 3.26 15.35
N ASP A 297 19.15 2.57 15.37
CA ASP A 297 19.71 1.95 16.58
C ASP A 297 20.01 3.01 17.66
N ALA A 298 20.66 4.12 17.28
CA ALA A 298 20.94 5.24 18.18
C ALA A 298 19.68 5.99 18.65
N LEU A 299 18.55 5.80 17.96
CA LEU A 299 17.27 6.42 18.30
C LEU A 299 16.40 5.51 19.18
N GLY A 300 16.87 4.31 19.54
CA GLY A 300 16.09 3.34 20.34
C GLY A 300 15.24 2.37 19.51
N GLY A 301 15.52 2.23 18.22
CA GLY A 301 14.87 1.26 17.33
C GLY A 301 13.44 1.67 16.91
N VAL A 302 12.62 0.68 16.55
CA VAL A 302 11.21 0.88 16.14
C VAL A 302 10.31 0.04 17.05
N PRO A 303 9.56 0.66 17.99
CA PRO A 303 8.82 -0.07 19.02
C PRO A 303 7.85 -1.14 18.46
N ALA A 304 7.15 -0.84 17.36
CA ALA A 304 6.18 -1.75 16.74
C ALA A 304 6.78 -3.11 16.33
N LEU A 305 8.10 -3.20 16.11
CA LEU A 305 8.72 -4.50 15.80
C LEU A 305 8.65 -5.46 16.98
N ALA A 306 8.71 -4.98 18.22
CA ALA A 306 8.77 -5.85 19.41
C ALA A 306 7.59 -6.82 19.49
N GLU A 307 6.39 -6.37 19.11
CA GLU A 307 5.16 -7.17 19.13
C GLU A 307 5.14 -8.27 18.06
N VAL A 308 5.79 -8.04 16.92
CA VAL A 308 5.70 -8.92 15.74
C VAL A 308 6.99 -9.67 15.41
N LYS A 309 8.10 -9.37 16.08
CA LYS A 309 9.46 -9.89 15.79
C LYS A 309 9.51 -11.41 15.66
N PHE A 310 8.79 -12.10 16.53
CA PHE A 310 8.71 -13.57 16.57
C PHE A 310 7.33 -14.09 16.17
N SER A 311 6.49 -13.23 15.59
CA SER A 311 5.16 -13.63 15.17
C SER A 311 5.20 -14.44 13.87
N VAL A 312 4.29 -15.40 13.77
CA VAL A 312 4.02 -16.17 12.56
C VAL A 312 2.62 -15.82 12.11
N THR A 313 2.46 -15.49 10.81
CA THR A 313 1.12 -15.24 10.28
C THR A 313 0.44 -16.57 10.02
N SER A 314 -0.62 -16.87 10.77
CA SER A 314 -1.42 -18.09 10.58
C SER A 314 -2.36 -17.99 9.38
N HIS A 315 -2.96 -16.82 9.14
CA HIS A 315 -3.92 -16.61 8.06
C HIS A 315 -4.01 -15.14 7.67
N ARG A 316 -4.65 -14.88 6.52
CA ARG A 316 -5.07 -13.55 6.08
C ARG A 316 -6.56 -13.52 5.77
N GLY A 317 -7.15 -12.34 5.89
CA GLY A 317 -8.59 -12.12 5.74
C GLY A 317 -9.36 -12.32 7.04
N CYS A 318 -10.60 -11.82 7.08
CA CYS A 318 -11.44 -11.85 8.27
C CYS A 318 -12.79 -12.51 7.97
N PHE A 319 -12.97 -13.77 8.38
CA PHE A 319 -14.22 -14.50 8.19
C PHE A 319 -15.43 -13.84 8.86
N GLY A 320 -15.20 -13.12 9.97
CA GLY A 320 -16.27 -12.49 10.76
C GLY A 320 -17.02 -11.38 10.02
N SER A 321 -16.43 -10.80 8.96
CA SER A 321 -17.07 -9.81 8.08
C SER A 321 -17.81 -8.68 8.81
N CYS A 322 -17.28 -8.25 9.96
CA CYS A 322 -17.88 -7.21 10.77
C CYS A 322 -17.93 -5.88 10.00
N ALA A 323 -19.11 -5.25 9.94
CA ALA A 323 -19.31 -4.02 9.17
C ALA A 323 -18.46 -2.82 9.65
N PHE A 324 -17.98 -2.85 10.90
CA PHE A 324 -17.15 -1.80 11.50
C PHE A 324 -15.64 -2.09 11.42
N CYS A 325 -15.24 -3.29 10.99
CA CYS A 325 -13.85 -3.73 11.09
C CYS A 325 -13.04 -3.33 9.86
N ALA A 326 -11.96 -2.58 10.09
CA ALA A 326 -11.01 -2.20 9.06
C ALA A 326 -10.32 -3.41 8.40
N ILE A 327 -10.13 -4.51 9.14
CA ILE A 327 -9.51 -5.73 8.61
C ILE A 327 -10.39 -6.34 7.51
N HIS A 328 -11.70 -6.46 7.73
CA HIS A 328 -12.59 -6.96 6.68
C HIS A 328 -12.63 -6.00 5.48
N ALA A 329 -12.76 -4.70 5.73
CA ALA A 329 -12.83 -3.69 4.67
C ALA A 329 -11.53 -3.54 3.85
N HIS A 330 -10.39 -3.97 4.40
CA HIS A 330 -9.08 -3.95 3.73
C HIS A 330 -8.72 -5.34 3.20
N GLN A 331 -8.61 -6.36 4.04
CA GLN A 331 -8.15 -7.69 3.66
C GLN A 331 -9.24 -8.56 3.00
N GLY A 332 -10.51 -8.19 3.09
CA GLY A 332 -11.64 -8.97 2.59
C GLY A 332 -12.13 -10.06 3.55
N GLY A 333 -13.26 -10.68 3.18
CA GLY A 333 -13.93 -11.72 3.99
C GLY A 333 -13.40 -13.14 3.77
N SER A 334 -12.60 -13.37 2.72
CA SER A 334 -12.06 -14.70 2.42
C SER A 334 -10.93 -15.05 3.38
N PHE A 335 -11.16 -16.07 4.21
CA PHE A 335 -10.14 -16.66 5.07
C PHE A 335 -9.19 -17.53 4.24
N ARG A 336 -7.88 -17.29 4.37
CA ARG A 336 -6.84 -18.14 3.77
C ARG A 336 -5.80 -18.51 4.83
N PRO A 337 -5.68 -19.80 5.20
CA PRO A 337 -4.58 -20.24 6.03
C PRO A 337 -3.27 -20.12 5.23
N GLY A 338 -2.19 -19.70 5.89
CA GLY A 338 -0.85 -19.95 5.39
C GLY A 338 -0.46 -21.38 5.73
N ALA A 339 0.35 -22.03 4.89
CA ALA A 339 0.93 -23.29 5.29
C ALA A 339 1.96 -22.97 6.38
N THR A 340 1.70 -23.37 7.62
CA THR A 340 2.82 -23.62 8.52
C THR A 340 3.59 -24.76 7.89
N SER A 341 4.69 -24.48 7.18
CA SER A 341 5.65 -25.50 6.79
C SER A 341 6.00 -26.29 8.05
N PRO A 342 5.64 -27.59 8.14
CA PRO A 342 5.99 -28.39 9.29
C PRO A 342 7.46 -28.78 9.14
N SER A 343 8.37 -27.87 9.47
CA SER A 343 9.77 -28.24 9.73
C SER A 343 9.93 -28.90 11.11
N CYS A 344 8.82 -29.26 11.77
CA CYS A 344 8.81 -30.04 12.99
C CYS A 344 8.23 -31.44 12.68
N GLY A 345 9.10 -32.46 12.66
CA GLY A 345 8.71 -33.83 12.92
C GLY A 345 8.20 -34.67 11.74
N ARG A 346 9.03 -34.91 10.72
CA ARG A 346 9.06 -36.23 10.06
C ARG A 346 10.36 -36.94 10.43
N SER A 347 10.46 -37.30 11.70
CA SER A 347 11.28 -38.43 12.14
C SER A 347 10.32 -39.54 12.55
N GLY A 348 10.28 -40.60 11.75
CA GLY A 348 9.74 -41.89 12.12
C GLY A 348 10.23 -42.91 11.11
N PRO A 349 10.25 -44.21 11.43
CA PRO A 349 10.18 -44.85 12.75
C PRO A 349 11.51 -44.84 13.52
#